data_AF-A0A1I2Q1T3-F1
#
_entry.id   AF-A0A1I2Q1T3-F1
#
_cell.length_a   1.000
_cell.length_b   1.000
_cell.length_c   1.000
_cell.angle_alpha   90.00
_cell.angle_beta   90.00
_cell.angle_gamma   90.00
#
_symmetry.space_group_name_H-M   'P 1'
#
loop_
_entity.id
_entity.type
_entity.pdbx_description
1 polymer ?
#
loop_
_entity_poly.entity_id
_entity_poly.type
_entity_poly.pdbx_seq_one_letter_code
_entity_poly.pdbx_strand_id
1 'polypeptide(L)'
;MSLLQKIKSVFGSSTLEKQKYSSIDKINQENKKFTLTEETKVVDGHVLHRIKALRTIERDDGIIKKKALGGFVESYDNLGKDDKSWVFDEACVYGDAEVFGNAGVWNSARVFEEAHICENVQIKDNAKVYGNAFISDDAQILGNVNVYDWAIVDSDAKVSENAQIYGNALVSLDSSVRGNARIYDYASISEEAQVYGEAQIYGNVWIEGNAKVYGNAKVYENAFVGGDTEVYENAEVYGYTETI
;
A
#
# COMPACT_ATOMS: atom_id res chain seq x y z
N MET A 1 10.46 -11.76 45.66
CA MET A 1 10.49 -12.70 44.51
C MET A 1 9.69 -12.09 43.38
N SER A 2 10.28 -11.96 42.19
CA SER A 2 9.55 -11.40 41.04
C SER A 2 8.44 -12.35 40.58
N LEU A 3 7.42 -11.80 39.92
CA LEU A 3 6.33 -12.58 39.30
C LEU A 3 6.89 -13.68 38.39
N LEU A 4 8.02 -13.39 37.73
CA LEU A 4 8.79 -14.30 36.88
C LEU A 4 9.39 -15.51 37.66
N GLN A 5 9.82 -15.32 38.91
CA GLN A 5 10.33 -16.40 39.76
C GLN A 5 9.20 -17.31 40.28
N LYS A 6 8.00 -16.76 40.54
CA LYS A 6 6.83 -17.56 40.93
C LYS A 6 6.33 -18.43 39.77
N ILE A 7 6.29 -17.89 38.54
CA ILE A 7 5.85 -18.62 37.34
C ILE A 7 6.80 -19.79 37.01
N LYS A 8 8.13 -19.57 37.10
CA LYS A 8 9.14 -20.62 36.85
C LYS A 8 9.12 -21.77 37.87
N SER A 9 8.62 -21.53 39.09
CA SER A 9 8.55 -22.57 40.13
C SER A 9 7.32 -23.48 40.01
N VAL A 10 6.26 -23.03 39.33
CA VAL A 10 4.99 -23.77 39.19
C VAL A 10 4.93 -24.54 37.87
N PHE A 11 5.56 -24.01 36.81
CA PHE A 11 5.55 -24.62 35.48
C PHE A 11 6.99 -24.88 35.05
N GLY A 12 7.46 -26.12 35.24
CA GLY A 12 8.79 -26.54 34.79
C GLY A 12 9.06 -26.12 33.35
N SER A 13 10.28 -25.63 33.08
CA SER A 13 10.73 -25.00 31.84
C SER A 13 10.85 -25.95 30.64
N SER A 14 9.87 -26.81 30.41
CA SER A 14 9.93 -27.82 29.37
C SER A 14 8.53 -28.19 28.93
N THR A 15 8.27 -28.00 27.64
CA THR A 15 7.19 -28.55 26.77
C THR A 15 6.44 -27.46 26.02
N LEU A 16 5.93 -26.41 26.69
CA LEU A 16 5.16 -25.34 26.02
C LEU A 16 6.00 -24.42 25.13
N GLU A 17 7.19 -24.00 25.58
CA GLU A 17 8.11 -23.21 24.74
C GLU A 17 8.59 -24.04 23.54
N LYS A 18 8.97 -25.31 23.74
CA LYS A 18 9.43 -26.19 22.65
C LYS A 18 8.34 -26.49 21.61
N GLN A 19 7.07 -26.61 22.01
CA GLN A 19 5.95 -26.81 21.08
C GLN A 19 5.58 -25.54 20.30
N LYS A 20 5.74 -24.35 20.89
CA LYS A 20 5.50 -23.08 20.21
C LYS A 20 6.56 -22.83 19.12
N TYR A 21 7.82 -23.18 19.37
CA TYR A 21 8.90 -23.11 18.38
C TYR A 21 8.86 -24.23 17.33
N SER A 22 8.44 -25.46 17.68
CA SER A 22 8.42 -26.58 16.70
C SER A 22 7.30 -26.52 15.65
N SER A 23 6.25 -25.73 15.89
CA SER A 23 5.16 -25.52 14.92
C SER A 23 5.51 -24.44 13.89
N ILE A 24 6.28 -23.44 14.29
CA ILE A 24 6.79 -22.37 13.42
C ILE A 24 7.86 -22.93 12.48
N ASP A 25 8.75 -23.82 12.94
CA ASP A 25 9.77 -24.46 12.10
C ASP A 25 9.20 -25.36 10.97
N LYS A 26 7.96 -25.84 11.10
CA LYS A 26 7.26 -26.59 10.04
C LYS A 26 6.57 -25.68 9.01
N ILE A 27 6.07 -24.52 9.43
CA ILE A 27 5.53 -23.50 8.52
C ILE A 27 6.69 -22.80 7.77
N ASN A 28 7.86 -22.69 8.41
CA ASN A 28 9.07 -22.06 7.89
C ASN A 28 9.79 -22.82 6.76
N GLN A 29 9.41 -24.07 6.43
CA GLN A 29 10.17 -24.94 5.50
C GLN A 29 9.67 -24.96 4.05
N GLU A 30 8.56 -24.28 3.70
CA GLU A 30 7.97 -24.38 2.37
C GLU A 30 8.18 -23.16 1.47
N ASN A 31 8.61 -22.01 2.00
CA ASN A 31 8.88 -20.84 1.16
C ASN A 31 10.16 -21.05 0.34
N LYS A 32 10.01 -21.14 -0.98
CA LYS A 32 11.11 -21.31 -1.94
C LYS A 32 11.54 -20.00 -2.59
N LYS A 33 10.86 -18.89 -2.31
CA LYS A 33 11.10 -17.56 -2.88
C LYS A 33 12.14 -16.79 -2.06
N PHE A 34 11.97 -16.65 -0.75
CA PHE A 34 12.86 -15.89 0.11
C PHE A 34 12.98 -16.49 1.52
N THR A 35 13.96 -15.99 2.28
CA THR A 35 14.15 -16.30 3.70
C THR A 35 14.26 -15.01 4.51
N LEU A 36 13.81 -15.06 5.76
CA LEU A 36 14.02 -14.00 6.75
C LEU A 36 15.43 -14.13 7.33
N THR A 37 16.20 -13.04 7.35
CA THR A 37 17.56 -13.04 7.91
C THR A 37 17.57 -12.60 9.39
N GLU A 38 18.74 -12.66 10.02
CA GLU A 38 18.95 -12.17 11.40
C GLU A 38 19.03 -10.63 11.49
N GLU A 39 19.20 -9.94 10.35
CA GLU A 39 19.14 -8.48 10.32
C GLU A 39 17.69 -8.04 10.55
N THR A 40 17.47 -7.33 11.65
CA THR A 40 16.14 -6.94 12.11
C THR A 40 16.07 -5.44 12.42
N LYS A 41 14.87 -4.89 12.34
CA LYS A 41 14.54 -3.55 12.85
C LYS A 41 13.15 -3.52 13.46
N VAL A 42 12.92 -2.57 14.35
CA VAL A 42 11.59 -2.33 14.94
C VAL A 42 10.94 -1.14 14.23
N VAL A 43 9.75 -1.34 13.69
CA VAL A 43 8.93 -0.31 13.05
C VAL A 43 7.54 -0.38 13.65
N ASP A 44 7.07 0.72 14.24
CA ASP A 44 5.71 0.86 14.79
C ASP A 44 5.29 -0.26 15.77
N GLY A 45 6.26 -0.85 16.48
CA GLY A 45 6.04 -1.95 17.44
C GLY A 45 6.22 -3.36 16.86
N HIS A 46 6.39 -3.49 15.55
CA HIS A 46 6.61 -4.75 14.85
C HIS A 46 8.11 -5.03 14.68
N VAL A 47 8.50 -6.29 14.81
CA VAL A 47 9.87 -6.74 14.54
C VAL A 47 9.92 -7.23 13.11
N LEU A 48 10.67 -6.53 12.25
CA LEU A 48 10.80 -6.88 10.85
C LEU A 48 12.16 -7.50 10.57
N HIS A 49 12.19 -8.42 9.62
CA HIS A 49 13.36 -9.13 9.17
C HIS A 49 13.71 -8.74 7.73
N ARG A 50 14.98 -8.46 7.48
CA ARG A 50 15.50 -8.27 6.12
C ARG A 50 15.28 -9.57 5.34
N ILE A 51 14.74 -9.48 4.12
CA ILE A 51 14.53 -10.64 3.25
C ILE A 51 15.75 -10.92 2.37
N LYS A 52 15.93 -12.20 2.02
CA LYS A 52 16.96 -12.65 1.08
C LYS A 52 16.41 -13.66 0.10
N ALA A 53 16.65 -13.45 -1.19
CA ALA A 53 16.16 -14.30 -2.26
C ALA A 53 16.79 -15.71 -2.21
N LEU A 54 15.96 -16.75 -2.27
CA LEU A 54 16.39 -18.16 -2.32
C LEU A 54 16.57 -18.68 -3.76
N ARG A 55 15.94 -18.01 -4.72
CA ARG A 55 16.03 -18.26 -6.16
C ARG A 55 16.13 -16.95 -6.94
N THR A 56 16.43 -17.04 -8.23
CA THR A 56 16.25 -15.89 -9.12
C THR A 56 14.75 -15.67 -9.35
N ILE A 57 14.33 -14.41 -9.35
CA ILE A 57 12.96 -13.98 -9.63
C ILE A 57 13.03 -13.07 -10.84
N GLU A 58 12.41 -13.49 -11.93
CA GLU A 58 12.29 -12.73 -13.17
C GLU A 58 10.96 -11.97 -13.10
N ARG A 59 11.07 -10.68 -12.80
CA ARG A 59 9.95 -9.74 -12.79
C ARG A 59 9.83 -9.09 -14.16
N ASP A 60 8.66 -8.52 -14.43
CA ASP A 60 8.43 -7.87 -15.72
C ASP A 60 9.22 -6.55 -15.84
N ASP A 61 9.61 -5.98 -14.69
CA ASP A 61 10.40 -4.75 -14.56
C ASP A 61 11.88 -4.98 -14.18
N GLY A 62 12.34 -6.23 -14.06
CA GLY A 62 13.73 -6.52 -13.69
C GLY A 62 14.02 -7.94 -13.19
N ILE A 63 15.26 -8.17 -12.76
CA ILE A 63 15.71 -9.49 -12.27
C ILE A 63 16.28 -9.37 -10.87
N ILE A 64 15.70 -10.11 -9.92
CA ILE A 64 16.26 -10.30 -8.59
C ILE A 64 17.10 -11.57 -8.61
N LYS A 65 18.41 -11.44 -8.42
CA LYS A 65 19.32 -12.59 -8.43
C LYS A 65 19.20 -13.40 -7.13
N LYS A 66 19.37 -14.72 -7.23
CA LYS A 66 19.51 -15.58 -6.05
C LYS A 66 20.55 -15.01 -5.06
N LYS A 67 20.22 -15.04 -3.77
CA LYS A 67 20.95 -14.45 -2.64
C LYS A 67 20.92 -12.91 -2.53
N ALA A 68 20.26 -12.19 -3.44
CA ALA A 68 20.07 -10.75 -3.28
C ALA A 68 19.27 -10.46 -2.00
N LEU A 69 19.63 -9.36 -1.32
CA LEU A 69 18.86 -8.82 -0.22
C LEU A 69 17.71 -7.96 -0.76
N GLY A 70 16.59 -7.95 -0.06
CA GLY A 70 15.47 -7.03 -0.28
C GLY A 70 15.29 -6.08 0.90
N GLY A 71 14.08 -5.55 1.05
CA GLY A 71 13.66 -4.79 2.23
C GLY A 71 13.27 -5.69 3.39
N PHE A 72 12.32 -5.22 4.19
CA PHE A 72 11.96 -5.84 5.46
C PHE A 72 10.51 -6.31 5.46
N VAL A 73 10.28 -7.47 6.07
CA VAL A 73 8.93 -8.00 6.28
C VAL A 73 8.79 -8.53 7.70
N GLU A 74 7.58 -8.52 8.26
CA GLU A 74 7.34 -9.09 9.59
C GLU A 74 7.33 -10.63 9.53
N SER A 75 6.66 -11.18 8.52
CA SER A 75 6.46 -12.61 8.37
C SER A 75 6.52 -13.06 6.91
N TYR A 76 6.45 -14.38 6.69
CA TYR A 76 6.34 -14.95 5.35
C TYR A 76 4.99 -14.71 4.68
N ASP A 77 3.96 -14.33 5.43
CA ASP A 77 2.62 -14.12 4.91
C ASP A 77 2.48 -12.72 4.27
N ASN A 78 3.41 -11.80 4.55
CA ASN A 78 3.39 -10.47 3.96
C ASN A 78 3.70 -10.44 2.44
N LEU A 79 4.31 -11.50 1.90
CA LEU A 79 4.63 -11.62 0.48
C LEU A 79 4.11 -12.95 -0.07
N GLY A 80 3.53 -12.90 -1.28
CA GLY A 80 3.05 -14.11 -1.96
C GLY A 80 4.14 -15.18 -2.12
N LYS A 81 3.80 -16.45 -1.91
CA LYS A 81 4.80 -17.54 -1.80
C LYS A 81 5.32 -17.99 -3.17
N ASP A 82 4.46 -17.95 -4.19
CA ASP A 82 4.70 -18.53 -5.52
C ASP A 82 4.51 -17.50 -6.66
N ASP A 83 4.95 -16.27 -6.43
CA ASP A 83 4.83 -15.18 -7.41
C ASP A 83 6.16 -14.42 -7.60
N LYS A 84 6.06 -13.21 -8.15
CA LYS A 84 7.17 -12.30 -8.48
C LYS A 84 7.25 -11.09 -7.54
N SER A 85 6.38 -10.98 -6.53
CA SER A 85 6.31 -9.83 -5.64
C SER A 85 7.58 -9.67 -4.81
N TRP A 86 8.01 -8.43 -4.57
CA TRP A 86 9.26 -8.17 -3.86
C TRP A 86 9.29 -6.84 -3.13
N VAL A 87 10.01 -6.82 -2.00
CA VAL A 87 10.29 -5.60 -1.23
C VAL A 87 11.76 -5.26 -1.45
N PHE A 88 12.04 -4.05 -1.87
CA PHE A 88 13.36 -3.54 -2.21
C PHE A 88 13.87 -2.56 -1.16
N ASP A 89 15.18 -2.35 -1.15
CA ASP A 89 15.86 -1.30 -0.37
C ASP A 89 15.51 -1.34 1.14
N GLU A 90 14.94 -0.27 1.69
CA GLU A 90 14.56 -0.12 3.09
C GLU A 90 13.05 -0.24 3.32
N ALA A 91 12.29 -0.56 2.28
CA ALA A 91 10.85 -0.67 2.34
C ALA A 91 10.39 -1.76 3.32
N CYS A 92 9.19 -1.59 3.87
CA CYS A 92 8.67 -2.43 4.93
C CYS A 92 7.25 -2.92 4.59
N VAL A 93 7.00 -4.23 4.78
CA VAL A 93 5.66 -4.80 4.72
C VAL A 93 5.39 -5.57 6.01
N TYR A 94 4.34 -5.21 6.76
CA TYR A 94 4.13 -5.72 8.12
C TYR A 94 2.66 -5.69 8.55
N GLY A 95 2.35 -6.20 9.73
CA GLY A 95 0.97 -6.50 10.11
C GLY A 95 0.39 -7.60 9.23
N ASP A 96 -0.89 -7.49 8.92
CA ASP A 96 -1.65 -8.43 8.08
C ASP A 96 -1.59 -8.06 6.59
N ALA A 97 -0.71 -7.14 6.19
CA ALA A 97 -0.65 -6.65 4.82
C ALA A 97 -0.08 -7.71 3.90
N GLU A 98 -0.65 -7.85 2.71
CA GLU A 98 -0.30 -8.85 1.71
C GLU A 98 0.14 -8.20 0.40
N VAL A 99 1.34 -8.52 -0.06
CA VAL A 99 1.88 -8.08 -1.36
C VAL A 99 2.11 -9.29 -2.26
N PHE A 100 1.43 -9.36 -3.40
CA PHE A 100 1.49 -10.52 -4.30
C PHE A 100 1.46 -10.17 -5.80
N GLY A 101 1.52 -11.18 -6.66
CA GLY A 101 1.64 -11.02 -8.11
C GLY A 101 3.04 -10.60 -8.54
N ASN A 102 3.16 -9.52 -9.28
CA ASN A 102 4.40 -8.86 -9.70
C ASN A 102 4.60 -7.52 -8.96
N ALA A 103 3.83 -7.23 -7.91
CA ALA A 103 3.89 -5.97 -7.20
C ALA A 103 5.26 -5.73 -6.56
N GLY A 104 5.66 -4.47 -6.43
CA GLY A 104 6.92 -4.10 -5.78
C GLY A 104 6.78 -2.93 -4.82
N VAL A 105 7.58 -2.97 -3.76
CA VAL A 105 7.66 -1.91 -2.76
C VAL A 105 9.11 -1.47 -2.63
N TRP A 106 9.42 -0.19 -2.86
CA TRP A 106 10.80 0.33 -2.96
C TRP A 106 11.12 1.43 -1.95
N ASN A 107 12.41 1.76 -1.88
CA ASN A 107 12.94 2.91 -1.15
C ASN A 107 12.62 2.81 0.35
N SER A 108 11.80 3.71 0.88
CA SER A 108 11.38 3.77 2.30
C SER A 108 9.87 3.57 2.46
N ALA A 109 9.19 3.08 1.42
CA ALA A 109 7.75 2.89 1.42
C ALA A 109 7.31 1.83 2.44
N ARG A 110 6.08 1.96 2.93
CA ARG A 110 5.49 1.07 3.93
C ARG A 110 4.12 0.58 3.50
N VAL A 111 3.91 -0.72 3.61
CA VAL A 111 2.60 -1.35 3.44
C VAL A 111 2.28 -2.10 4.74
N PHE A 112 1.16 -1.79 5.39
CA PHE A 112 0.86 -2.34 6.71
C PHE A 112 -0.64 -2.46 7.02
N GLU A 113 -0.99 -2.94 8.21
CA GLU A 113 -2.37 -3.26 8.61
C GLU A 113 -2.98 -4.33 7.69
N GLU A 114 -4.16 -4.13 7.10
CA GLU A 114 -4.88 -5.11 6.26
C GLU A 114 -4.80 -4.73 4.76
N ALA A 115 -3.76 -3.99 4.36
CA ALA A 115 -3.60 -3.53 2.98
C ALA A 115 -3.28 -4.68 2.01
N HIS A 116 -3.91 -4.66 0.85
CA HIS A 116 -3.78 -5.69 -0.18
C HIS A 116 -3.21 -5.10 -1.47
N ILE A 117 -2.03 -5.57 -1.88
CA ILE A 117 -1.32 -5.08 -3.06
C ILE A 117 -1.07 -6.23 -4.02
N CYS A 118 -1.52 -6.13 -5.27
CA CYS A 118 -1.41 -7.23 -6.22
C CYS A 118 -0.97 -6.80 -7.63
N GLU A 119 -0.87 -7.79 -8.52
CA GLU A 119 -0.61 -7.56 -9.96
C GLU A 119 0.71 -6.81 -10.21
N ASN A 120 0.76 -5.74 -10.99
CA ASN A 120 2.00 -5.05 -11.39
C ASN A 120 2.28 -3.76 -10.59
N VAL A 121 1.59 -3.58 -9.47
CA VAL A 121 1.62 -2.33 -8.69
C VAL A 121 3.03 -1.91 -8.30
N GLN A 122 3.25 -0.60 -8.34
CA GLN A 122 4.48 0.00 -7.86
C GLN A 122 4.30 1.01 -6.73
N ILE A 123 4.87 0.72 -5.56
CA ILE A 123 4.87 1.61 -4.39
C ILE A 123 6.30 2.06 -4.10
N LYS A 124 6.59 3.35 -4.19
CA LYS A 124 7.97 3.87 -4.09
C LYS A 124 8.10 5.03 -3.09
N ASP A 125 9.34 5.47 -2.93
CA ASP A 125 9.73 6.62 -2.12
C ASP A 125 9.34 6.47 -0.64
N ASN A 126 8.48 7.33 -0.11
CA ASN A 126 8.03 7.32 1.28
C ASN A 126 6.53 7.00 1.38
N ALA A 127 5.94 6.43 0.33
CA ALA A 127 4.52 6.14 0.27
C ALA A 127 4.11 5.18 1.39
N LYS A 128 2.90 5.39 1.92
CA LYS A 128 2.29 4.55 2.94
C LYS A 128 0.95 4.03 2.44
N VAL A 129 0.78 2.73 2.45
CA VAL A 129 -0.49 2.06 2.14
C VAL A 129 -0.90 1.22 3.34
N TYR A 130 -2.07 1.48 3.91
CA TYR A 130 -2.50 0.86 5.17
C TYR A 130 -4.03 0.80 5.30
N GLY A 131 -4.57 0.49 6.48
CA GLY A 131 -5.99 0.19 6.64
C GLY A 131 -6.39 -1.06 5.85
N ASN A 132 -7.55 -1.01 5.21
CA ASN A 132 -8.11 -2.00 4.28
C ASN A 132 -7.86 -1.61 2.80
N ALA A 133 -6.87 -0.77 2.51
CA ALA A 133 -6.64 -0.26 1.16
C ALA A 133 -6.32 -1.40 0.17
N PHE A 134 -6.85 -1.29 -1.05
CA PHE A 134 -6.64 -2.26 -2.12
C PHE A 134 -6.01 -1.59 -3.33
N ILE A 135 -4.83 -2.07 -3.74
CA ILE A 135 -4.09 -1.53 -4.88
C ILE A 135 -3.80 -2.65 -5.89
N SER A 136 -4.19 -2.47 -7.14
CA SER A 136 -4.09 -3.51 -8.18
C SER A 136 -3.68 -2.99 -9.55
N ASP A 137 -3.66 -3.90 -10.52
CA ASP A 137 -3.25 -3.74 -11.91
C ASP A 137 -1.87 -3.10 -12.05
N ASP A 138 -1.75 -2.00 -12.79
CA ASP A 138 -0.50 -1.31 -13.11
C ASP A 138 -0.34 0.00 -12.30
N ALA A 139 -1.10 0.16 -11.20
CA ALA A 139 -1.17 1.38 -10.43
C ALA A 139 0.17 1.78 -9.81
N GLN A 140 0.42 3.09 -9.73
CA GLN A 140 1.68 3.66 -9.23
C GLN A 140 1.45 4.63 -8.07
N ILE A 141 2.05 4.34 -6.93
CA ILE A 141 2.01 5.14 -5.70
C ILE A 141 3.42 5.66 -5.40
N LEU A 142 3.67 6.95 -5.62
CA LEU A 142 5.00 7.56 -5.65
C LEU A 142 5.11 8.76 -4.70
N GLY A 143 6.29 9.10 -4.19
CA GLY A 143 6.48 10.22 -3.26
C GLY A 143 6.07 9.93 -1.81
N ASN A 144 5.45 10.91 -1.14
CA ASN A 144 4.98 10.87 0.26
C ASN A 144 3.46 10.64 0.36
N VAL A 145 2.92 9.79 -0.51
CA VAL A 145 1.48 9.51 -0.58
C VAL A 145 0.99 8.69 0.62
N ASN A 146 -0.26 8.91 1.03
CA ASN A 146 -0.95 8.01 1.96
C ASN A 146 -2.23 7.47 1.29
N VAL A 147 -2.36 6.14 1.22
CA VAL A 147 -3.59 5.46 0.80
C VAL A 147 -4.07 4.56 1.94
N TYR A 148 -5.29 4.76 2.44
CA TYR A 148 -5.76 4.06 3.64
C TYR A 148 -7.29 3.95 3.73
N ASP A 149 -7.79 3.45 4.87
CA ASP A 149 -9.18 3.04 5.05
C ASP A 149 -9.59 1.98 4.02
N TRP A 150 -10.65 2.20 3.24
CA TRP A 150 -11.16 1.29 2.19
C TRP A 150 -10.85 1.84 0.78
N ALA A 151 -9.85 2.70 0.66
CA ALA A 151 -9.49 3.30 -0.62
C ALA A 151 -9.01 2.24 -1.63
N ILE A 152 -9.41 2.43 -2.89
CA ILE A 152 -9.02 1.60 -4.02
C ILE A 152 -8.23 2.44 -5.01
N VAL A 153 -7.08 1.94 -5.44
CA VAL A 153 -6.32 2.48 -6.57
C VAL A 153 -5.98 1.35 -7.52
N ASP A 154 -6.51 1.39 -8.74
CA ASP A 154 -6.40 0.28 -9.69
C ASP A 154 -6.04 0.76 -11.11
N SER A 155 -6.07 -0.16 -12.08
CA SER A 155 -5.74 0.11 -13.48
C SER A 155 -4.36 0.78 -13.63
N ASP A 156 -4.21 1.72 -14.56
CA ASP A 156 -3.00 2.52 -14.78
C ASP A 156 -2.92 3.82 -13.92
N ALA A 157 -3.70 3.91 -12.84
CA ALA A 157 -3.78 5.12 -12.03
C ALA A 157 -2.44 5.54 -11.40
N LYS A 158 -2.19 6.85 -11.34
CA LYS A 158 -0.95 7.43 -10.80
C LYS A 158 -1.23 8.38 -9.65
N VAL A 159 -0.86 7.97 -8.44
CA VAL A 159 -0.95 8.79 -7.23
C VAL A 159 0.47 9.18 -6.81
N SER A 160 0.74 10.47 -6.67
CA SER A 160 2.11 10.95 -6.44
C SER A 160 2.21 12.17 -5.52
N GLU A 161 3.45 12.61 -5.26
CA GLU A 161 3.79 13.78 -4.44
C GLU A 161 3.35 13.63 -2.98
N ASN A 162 2.36 14.36 -2.47
CA ASN A 162 1.89 14.26 -1.08
C ASN A 162 0.38 13.95 -1.00
N ALA A 163 -0.19 13.37 -2.06
CA ALA A 163 -1.62 13.10 -2.13
C ALA A 163 -2.10 12.16 -1.02
N GLN A 164 -3.37 12.29 -0.65
CA GLN A 164 -4.03 11.46 0.35
C GLN A 164 -5.33 10.88 -0.22
N ILE A 165 -5.44 9.55 -0.24
CA ILE A 165 -6.63 8.83 -0.71
C ILE A 165 -7.14 7.97 0.46
N TYR A 166 -8.39 8.18 0.89
CA TYR A 166 -8.93 7.50 2.07
C TYR A 166 -10.46 7.40 2.05
N GLY A 167 -11.10 6.95 3.14
CA GLY A 167 -12.52 6.58 3.10
C GLY A 167 -12.76 5.39 2.17
N ASN A 168 -13.76 5.48 1.28
CA ASN A 168 -14.06 4.52 0.22
C ASN A 168 -13.76 5.12 -1.18
N ALA A 169 -12.77 6.01 -1.27
CA ALA A 169 -12.41 6.65 -2.53
C ALA A 169 -11.89 5.63 -3.56
N LEU A 170 -12.19 5.88 -4.83
CA LEU A 170 -11.72 5.11 -5.98
C LEU A 170 -10.90 6.01 -6.91
N VAL A 171 -9.70 5.55 -7.28
CA VAL A 171 -8.85 6.20 -8.29
C VAL A 171 -8.44 5.14 -9.31
N SER A 172 -8.93 5.25 -10.54
CA SER A 172 -8.80 4.20 -11.56
C SER A 172 -8.56 4.78 -12.97
N LEU A 173 -8.48 3.92 -13.98
CA LEU A 173 -8.55 4.26 -15.41
C LEU A 173 -7.67 5.47 -15.83
N ASP A 174 -6.35 5.28 -15.86
CA ASP A 174 -5.36 6.28 -16.31
C ASP A 174 -5.37 7.64 -15.56
N SER A 175 -6.16 7.78 -14.49
CA SER A 175 -6.27 9.03 -13.75
C SER A 175 -4.99 9.38 -12.98
N SER A 176 -4.82 10.67 -12.67
CA SER A 176 -3.68 11.16 -11.92
C SER A 176 -4.08 12.03 -10.74
N VAL A 177 -3.60 11.66 -9.55
CA VAL A 177 -3.73 12.46 -8.32
C VAL A 177 -2.35 12.85 -7.81
N ARG A 178 -2.08 14.14 -7.63
CA ARG A 178 -0.76 14.66 -7.22
C ARG A 178 -0.88 15.93 -6.37
N GLY A 179 0.23 16.57 -6.04
CA GLY A 179 0.23 17.69 -5.09
C GLY A 179 -0.11 17.25 -3.67
N ASN A 180 -0.84 18.09 -2.96
CA ASN A 180 -1.41 17.85 -1.64
C ASN A 180 -2.91 17.50 -1.72
N ALA A 181 -3.37 17.00 -2.88
CA ALA A 181 -4.77 16.68 -3.11
C ALA A 181 -5.30 15.63 -2.13
N ARG A 182 -6.58 15.77 -1.75
CA ARG A 182 -7.27 14.85 -0.83
C ARG A 182 -8.53 14.30 -1.48
N ILE A 183 -8.59 12.98 -1.65
CA ILE A 183 -9.75 12.26 -2.20
C ILE A 183 -10.29 11.32 -1.13
N TYR A 184 -11.56 11.47 -0.76
CA TYR A 184 -12.15 10.69 0.33
C TYR A 184 -13.66 10.52 0.24
N ASP A 185 -14.24 9.90 1.26
CA ASP A 185 -15.64 9.43 1.30
C ASP A 185 -15.95 8.43 0.18
N TYR A 186 -16.75 8.78 -0.82
CA TYR A 186 -17.11 7.92 -1.96
C TYR A 186 -16.71 8.58 -3.29
N ALA A 187 -15.70 9.45 -3.28
CA ALA A 187 -15.23 10.13 -4.47
C ALA A 187 -14.53 9.15 -5.43
N SER A 188 -14.90 9.22 -6.71
CA SER A 188 -14.36 8.42 -7.81
C SER A 188 -13.65 9.32 -8.81
N ILE A 189 -12.39 9.02 -9.12
CA ILE A 189 -11.57 9.69 -10.13
C ILE A 189 -11.17 8.67 -11.19
N SER A 190 -11.52 8.90 -12.45
CA SER A 190 -11.30 7.93 -13.52
C SER A 190 -11.16 8.59 -14.89
N GLU A 191 -10.86 7.79 -15.91
CA GLU A 191 -10.83 8.17 -17.33
C GLU A 191 -9.90 9.35 -17.66
N GLU A 192 -8.61 9.26 -17.33
CA GLU A 192 -7.61 10.32 -17.55
C GLU A 192 -7.77 11.59 -16.68
N ALA A 193 -8.76 11.63 -15.78
CA ALA A 193 -8.99 12.79 -14.90
C ALA A 193 -7.75 13.14 -14.05
N GLN A 194 -7.57 14.43 -13.81
CA GLN A 194 -6.42 14.97 -13.08
C GLN A 194 -6.84 15.78 -11.86
N VAL A 195 -6.41 15.37 -10.67
CA VAL A 195 -6.60 16.13 -9.43
C VAL A 195 -5.25 16.51 -8.84
N TYR A 196 -5.01 17.81 -8.64
CA TYR A 196 -3.70 18.29 -8.15
C TYR A 196 -3.77 19.59 -7.35
N GLY A 197 -2.64 20.06 -6.83
CA GLY A 197 -2.60 21.22 -5.93
C GLY A 197 -3.10 20.85 -4.54
N GLU A 198 -3.93 21.69 -3.92
CA GLU A 198 -4.59 21.50 -2.62
C GLU A 198 -6.06 21.07 -2.76
N ALA A 199 -6.44 20.53 -3.93
CA ALA A 199 -7.83 20.19 -4.23
C ALA A 199 -8.41 19.14 -3.25
N GLN A 200 -9.68 19.28 -2.92
CA GLN A 200 -10.39 18.37 -2.01
C GLN A 200 -11.65 17.81 -2.67
N ILE A 201 -11.72 16.48 -2.81
CA ILE A 201 -12.84 15.77 -3.43
C ILE A 201 -13.44 14.80 -2.41
N TYR A 202 -14.73 14.96 -2.10
CA TYR A 202 -15.38 14.23 -1.00
C TYR A 202 -16.91 14.13 -1.15
N GLY A 203 -17.59 13.33 -0.33
CA GLY A 203 -18.96 12.90 -0.64
C GLY A 203 -19.02 11.86 -1.77
N ASN A 204 -20.13 11.82 -2.50
CA ASN A 204 -20.40 10.93 -3.65
C ASN A 204 -20.08 11.67 -4.96
N VAL A 205 -18.81 11.86 -5.26
CA VAL A 205 -18.37 12.64 -6.44
C VAL A 205 -17.85 11.72 -7.54
N TRP A 206 -18.11 12.09 -8.80
CA TRP A 206 -17.47 11.49 -9.97
C TRP A 206 -16.69 12.54 -10.74
N ILE A 207 -15.42 12.25 -11.02
CA ILE A 207 -14.56 13.03 -11.90
C ILE A 207 -14.06 12.11 -13.01
N GLU A 208 -14.48 12.40 -14.24
CA GLU A 208 -14.30 11.52 -15.40
C GLU A 208 -13.85 12.31 -16.63
N GLY A 209 -13.40 11.61 -17.67
CA GLY A 209 -12.74 12.19 -18.83
C GLY A 209 -11.49 13.00 -18.48
N ASN A 210 -11.09 13.89 -19.38
CA ASN A 210 -9.91 14.75 -19.22
C ASN A 210 -10.09 15.88 -18.18
N ALA A 211 -11.04 15.75 -17.25
CA ALA A 211 -11.39 16.78 -16.30
C ALA A 211 -10.19 17.10 -15.40
N LYS A 212 -10.03 18.38 -15.04
CA LYS A 212 -8.95 18.83 -14.15
C LYS A 212 -9.53 19.56 -12.96
N VAL A 213 -9.15 19.11 -11.76
CA VAL A 213 -9.48 19.80 -10.51
C VAL A 213 -8.21 20.19 -9.78
N TYR A 214 -7.98 21.49 -9.60
CA TYR A 214 -6.73 21.98 -9.05
C TYR A 214 -6.81 23.29 -8.25
N GLY A 215 -5.67 23.79 -7.78
CA GLY A 215 -5.65 24.92 -6.84
C GLY A 215 -6.16 24.48 -5.46
N ASN A 216 -7.00 25.28 -4.82
CA ASN A 216 -7.70 24.95 -3.58
C ASN A 216 -9.17 24.54 -3.84
N ALA A 217 -9.48 24.05 -5.04
CA ALA A 217 -10.85 23.74 -5.43
C ALA A 217 -11.45 22.63 -4.56
N LYS A 218 -12.76 22.70 -4.35
CA LYS A 218 -13.53 21.67 -3.65
C LYS A 218 -14.65 21.14 -4.53
N VAL A 219 -14.75 19.83 -4.63
CA VAL A 219 -15.86 19.16 -5.33
C VAL A 219 -16.48 18.18 -4.35
N TYR A 220 -17.78 18.32 -4.08
CA TYR A 220 -18.40 17.58 -3.00
C TYR A 220 -19.90 17.28 -3.14
N GLU A 221 -20.47 16.58 -2.15
CA GLU A 221 -21.85 16.08 -2.11
C GLU A 221 -22.17 15.02 -3.18
N ASN A 222 -22.83 15.38 -4.29
CA ASN A 222 -23.24 14.47 -5.35
C ASN A 222 -22.83 15.03 -6.72
N ALA A 223 -21.66 15.67 -6.80
CA ALA A 223 -21.19 16.37 -7.99
C ALA A 223 -20.61 15.44 -9.05
N PHE A 224 -20.76 15.86 -10.30
CA PHE A 224 -20.15 15.24 -11.47
C PHE A 224 -19.28 16.28 -12.18
N VAL A 225 -18.06 15.92 -12.53
CA VAL A 225 -17.14 16.76 -13.31
C VAL A 225 -16.57 15.90 -14.44
N GLY A 226 -17.10 16.06 -15.64
CA GLY A 226 -16.75 15.21 -16.78
C GLY A 226 -16.08 15.97 -17.93
N GLY A 227 -15.65 15.20 -18.94
CA GLY A 227 -15.17 15.74 -20.21
C GLY A 227 -13.89 16.55 -20.06
N ASP A 228 -13.80 17.71 -20.72
CA ASP A 228 -12.62 18.60 -20.64
C ASP A 228 -12.79 19.72 -19.58
N THR A 229 -13.65 19.51 -18.57
CA THR A 229 -13.96 20.54 -17.56
C THR A 229 -12.76 20.88 -16.68
N GLU A 230 -12.52 22.16 -16.42
CA GLU A 230 -11.52 22.61 -15.43
C GLU A 230 -12.18 23.32 -14.23
N VAL A 231 -11.91 22.83 -13.02
CA VAL A 231 -12.31 23.42 -11.74
C VAL A 231 -11.04 23.83 -10.99
N TYR A 232 -10.87 25.11 -10.71
CA TYR A 232 -9.59 25.62 -10.21
C TYR A 232 -9.70 26.78 -9.22
N GLU A 233 -8.54 27.24 -8.73
CA GLU A 233 -8.43 28.29 -7.70
C GLU A 233 -9.24 27.92 -6.43
N ASN A 234 -10.25 28.70 -6.05
CA ASN A 234 -11.05 28.47 -4.85
C ASN A 234 -12.48 28.08 -5.22
N ALA A 235 -12.68 27.50 -6.40
CA ALA A 235 -14.01 27.07 -6.86
C ALA A 235 -14.59 25.98 -5.95
N GLU A 236 -15.89 26.06 -5.72
CA GLU A 236 -16.66 25.04 -5.01
C GLU A 236 -17.76 24.50 -5.93
N VAL A 237 -17.76 23.20 -6.15
CA VAL A 237 -18.75 22.48 -6.96
C VAL A 237 -19.47 21.47 -6.07
N TYR A 238 -20.79 21.55 -6.02
CA TYR A 238 -21.64 20.68 -5.20
C TYR A 238 -23.03 20.52 -5.84
N GLY A 239 -23.72 19.43 -5.48
CA GLY A 239 -25.00 19.06 -6.08
C GLY A 239 -24.87 18.54 -7.52
N TYR A 240 -25.99 18.37 -8.23
CA TYR A 240 -26.02 17.88 -9.60
C TYR A 240 -25.60 18.99 -10.57
N THR A 241 -24.32 19.02 -10.97
CA THR A 241 -23.82 19.92 -12.00
C THR A 241 -23.32 19.09 -13.19
N GLU A 242 -24.08 19.01 -14.27
CA GLU A 242 -23.52 18.62 -15.57
C GLU A 242 -22.81 19.85 -16.14
N THR A 243 -21.48 19.93 -15.97
CA THR A 243 -20.67 20.83 -16.80
C THR A 243 -20.46 20.15 -18.15
N ILE A 244 -21.14 20.65 -19.18
CA ILE A 244 -21.03 20.22 -20.59
C ILE A 244 -20.01 21.09 -21.30
#